data_AF-Q0Q024-F1
#
_entry.id   AF-Q0Q024-F1
#
_cell.length_a   1.000
_cell.length_b   1.000
_cell.length_c   1.000
_cell.angle_alpha   90.00
_cell.angle_beta   90.00
_cell.angle_gamma   90.00
#
_symmetry.space_group_name_H-M   'P 1'
#
loop_
_entity.id
_entity.type
_entity.pdbx_description
1 polymer ?
#
loop_
_entity_poly.entity_id
_entity_poly.type
_entity_poly.pdbx_seq_one_letter_code
_entity_poly.pdbx_strand_id
1 'polypeptide(L)'
;FWGFVLALGSTGHAHTELLEALRFPSDDSIRSSFETHTTKLKSLQGVTLNVANRIYLNEGPYVLNSKLRKDAVNAFDVTFENLNFDDGPGSVREINKWVATETSDHIKKLLSSDSIDSNSSLVLISAMYLKGLWNSQFSSKLTKVQPFYVDKQKTIDIPMMSKEDTFQYGVSNNLEAQILEMNYQGEPANMVFGLPNKTEGLNAVLKKLADGYDLMSELDKTISTTVQVA
;
A
#
# COMPACT_ATOMS: atom_id res chain seq x y z
N PHE A 1 5.63 6.68 -0.53
CA PHE A 1 5.99 7.51 0.64
C PHE A 1 7.47 7.89 0.65
N TRP A 2 8.41 6.93 0.65
CA TRP A 2 9.85 7.27 0.80
C TRP A 2 10.48 8.07 -0.32
N GLY A 3 10.09 7.85 -1.58
CA GLY A 3 10.63 8.61 -2.71
C GLY A 3 10.52 10.13 -2.50
N PHE A 4 9.40 10.61 -1.95
CA PHE A 4 9.19 12.03 -1.68
C PHE A 4 10.08 12.56 -0.55
N VAL A 5 10.21 11.83 0.55
CA VAL A 5 11.08 12.21 1.67
C VAL A 5 12.55 12.23 1.21
N LEU A 6 12.94 11.25 0.39
CA LEU A 6 14.27 11.19 -0.22
C LEU A 6 14.49 12.35 -1.19
N ALA A 7 13.49 12.70 -2.02
CA ALA A 7 13.58 13.85 -2.90
C ALA A 7 13.86 15.12 -2.09
N LEU A 8 13.03 15.43 -1.09
CA LEU A 8 13.20 16.61 -0.22
C LEU A 8 14.54 16.63 0.56
N GLY A 9 15.15 15.47 0.79
CA GLY A 9 16.43 15.32 1.49
C GLY A 9 17.66 15.25 0.58
N SER A 10 17.47 15.17 -0.73
CA SER A 10 18.54 15.00 -1.72
C SER A 10 18.88 16.33 -2.42
N THR A 11 20.05 16.39 -3.06
CA THR A 11 20.46 17.55 -3.87
C THR A 11 21.14 17.07 -5.16
N GLY A 12 21.28 17.97 -6.15
CA GLY A 12 21.97 17.67 -7.42
C GLY A 12 21.27 16.60 -8.25
N HIS A 13 22.04 15.71 -8.87
CA HIS A 13 21.53 14.70 -9.80
C HIS A 13 20.49 13.75 -9.18
N ALA A 14 20.76 13.26 -7.97
CA ALA A 14 19.83 12.37 -7.26
C ALA A 14 18.47 13.04 -7.01
N HIS A 15 18.47 14.34 -6.73
CA HIS A 15 17.24 15.11 -6.55
C HIS A 15 16.44 15.22 -7.85
N THR A 16 17.11 15.54 -8.95
CA THR A 16 16.48 15.62 -10.28
C THR A 16 15.87 14.28 -10.70
N GLU A 17 16.62 13.18 -10.56
CA GLU A 17 16.13 11.84 -10.89
C GLU A 17 14.90 11.45 -10.05
N LEU A 18 14.89 11.78 -8.75
CA LEU A 18 13.75 11.52 -7.88
C LEU A 18 12.52 12.35 -8.27
N LEU A 19 12.67 13.64 -8.57
CA LEU A 19 11.56 14.47 -9.02
C LEU A 19 10.95 13.96 -10.34
N GLU A 20 11.80 13.58 -11.30
CA GLU A 20 11.37 13.03 -12.59
C GLU A 20 10.63 11.69 -12.40
N ALA A 21 11.20 10.76 -11.63
CA ALA A 21 10.61 9.46 -11.36
C ALA A 21 9.26 9.59 -10.64
N LEU A 22 9.14 10.53 -9.70
CA LEU A 22 7.91 10.80 -8.96
C LEU A 22 6.90 11.62 -9.77
N ARG A 23 7.32 12.22 -10.89
CA ARG A 23 6.54 13.14 -11.73
C ARG A 23 6.08 14.39 -10.98
N PHE A 24 6.95 14.95 -10.14
CA PHE A 24 6.72 16.21 -9.43
C PHE A 24 7.62 17.32 -9.97
N PRO A 25 7.07 18.52 -10.25
CA PRO A 25 7.86 19.61 -10.81
C PRO A 25 8.82 20.26 -9.79
N SER A 26 8.55 20.17 -8.49
CA SER A 26 9.36 20.80 -7.44
C SER A 26 9.09 20.27 -6.03
N ASP A 27 9.99 20.55 -5.09
CA ASP A 27 9.79 20.26 -3.67
C ASP A 27 8.52 20.91 -3.09
N ASP A 28 8.20 22.13 -3.50
CA ASP A 28 7.03 22.84 -3.00
C ASP A 28 5.74 22.18 -3.48
N SER A 29 5.72 21.66 -4.71
CA SER A 29 4.60 20.86 -5.21
C SER A 29 4.41 19.55 -4.41
N ILE A 30 5.51 18.93 -3.95
CA ILE A 30 5.46 17.77 -3.06
C ILE A 30 4.82 18.15 -1.73
N ARG A 31 5.32 19.22 -1.07
CA ARG A 31 4.84 19.67 0.25
C ARG A 31 3.33 19.97 0.20
N SER A 32 2.90 20.82 -0.72
CA SER A 32 1.49 21.24 -0.81
C SER A 32 0.53 20.08 -1.15
N SER A 33 0.97 19.11 -1.96
CA SER A 33 0.15 17.96 -2.31
C SER A 33 -0.09 17.06 -1.10
N PHE A 34 0.96 16.72 -0.35
CA PHE A 34 0.86 15.69 0.69
C PHE A 34 0.11 16.13 1.95
N GLU A 35 0.25 17.38 2.37
CA GLU A 35 -0.54 17.91 3.50
C GLU A 35 -2.06 17.75 3.27
N THR A 36 -2.51 17.98 2.04
CA THR A 36 -3.92 17.84 1.67
C THR A 36 -4.39 16.37 1.63
N HIS A 37 -3.57 15.48 1.06
CA HIS A 37 -3.99 14.08 0.85
C HIS A 37 -3.89 13.22 2.12
N THR A 38 -2.85 13.42 2.94
CA THR A 38 -2.67 12.68 4.19
C THR A 38 -3.82 12.94 5.15
N THR A 39 -4.31 14.18 5.24
CA THR A 39 -5.47 14.55 6.06
C THR A 39 -6.74 13.80 5.61
N LYS A 40 -7.00 13.74 4.29
CA LYS A 40 -8.15 13.03 3.73
C LYS A 40 -8.11 11.52 3.97
N LEU A 41 -6.93 10.91 3.84
CA LEU A 41 -6.75 9.48 4.06
C LEU A 41 -7.00 9.08 5.52
N LYS A 42 -6.57 9.92 6.48
CA LYS A 42 -6.80 9.69 7.92
C LYS A 42 -8.25 9.90 8.34
N SER A 43 -9.05 10.60 7.54
CA SER A 43 -10.47 10.90 7.85
C SER A 43 -11.47 9.97 7.17
N LEU A 44 -11.03 8.86 6.54
CA LEU A 44 -11.92 7.93 5.86
C LEU A 44 -12.86 7.25 6.86
N GLN A 45 -14.16 7.27 6.56
CA GLN A 45 -15.18 6.60 7.39
C GLN A 45 -15.30 5.12 7.00
N GLY A 46 -15.61 4.27 7.98
CA GLY A 46 -15.80 2.82 7.83
C GLY A 46 -14.58 2.01 7.37
N VAL A 47 -13.43 2.67 7.27
CA VAL A 47 -12.12 2.08 6.99
C VAL A 47 -11.15 2.48 8.09
N THR A 48 -10.59 1.49 8.77
CA THR A 48 -9.38 1.67 9.56
C THR A 48 -8.18 1.58 8.63
N LEU A 49 -7.53 2.72 8.38
CA LEU A 49 -6.28 2.82 7.65
C LEU A 49 -5.20 3.32 8.62
N ASN A 50 -4.32 2.42 9.05
CA ASN A 50 -3.13 2.76 9.81
C ASN A 50 -1.94 2.73 8.86
N VAL A 51 -1.33 3.89 8.64
CA VAL A 51 -0.06 4.01 7.91
C VAL A 51 0.98 4.46 8.92
N ALA A 52 1.96 3.61 9.16
CA ALA A 52 3.04 3.89 10.08
C ALA A 52 4.35 4.00 9.32
N ASN A 53 4.94 5.19 9.39
CA ASN A 53 6.21 5.49 8.75
C ASN A 53 7.22 5.90 9.84
N ARG A 54 8.37 5.24 9.88
CA ARG A 54 9.47 5.64 10.76
C ARG A 54 10.81 5.56 10.05
N ILE A 55 11.64 6.55 10.33
CA ILE A 55 13.04 6.58 9.94
C ILE A 55 13.88 6.24 11.16
N TYR A 56 14.68 5.19 11.03
CA TYR A 56 15.67 4.80 12.01
C TYR A 56 17.05 5.25 11.55
N LEU A 57 17.76 5.97 12.41
CA LEU A 57 19.14 6.41 12.20
C LEU A 57 20.07 5.59 13.09
N ASN A 58 21.25 5.25 12.58
CA ASN A 58 22.28 4.69 13.44
C ASN A 58 22.68 5.73 14.50
N GLU A 59 22.88 5.29 15.74
CA GLU A 59 23.51 6.10 16.78
C GLU A 59 24.90 6.56 16.30
N GLY A 60 25.20 7.86 16.49
CA GLY A 60 26.46 8.43 16.01
C GLY A 60 26.31 9.86 15.49
N PRO A 61 27.17 10.30 14.55
CA PRO A 61 27.24 11.69 14.12
C PRO A 61 26.11 12.11 13.17
N TYR A 62 25.21 11.20 12.78
CA TYR A 62 24.15 11.47 11.82
C TYR A 62 23.04 12.32 12.45
N VAL A 63 22.97 13.59 12.07
CA VAL A 63 21.90 14.50 12.50
C VAL A 63 21.01 14.81 11.30
N LEU A 64 19.73 14.48 11.42
CA LEU A 64 18.75 14.82 10.38
C LEU A 64 18.57 16.34 10.32
N ASN A 65 18.60 16.88 9.10
CA ASN A 65 18.31 18.29 8.86
C ASN A 65 16.93 18.67 9.44
N SER A 66 16.86 19.78 10.18
CA SER A 66 15.64 20.21 10.88
C SER A 66 14.47 20.54 9.95
N LYS A 67 14.75 21.07 8.76
CA LYS A 67 13.74 21.32 7.72
C LYS A 67 13.18 20.00 7.19
N LEU A 68 14.05 19.06 6.83
CA LEU A 68 13.62 17.74 6.37
C LEU A 68 12.81 17.01 7.43
N ARG A 69 13.23 17.07 8.70
CA ARG A 69 12.49 16.50 9.83
C ARG A 69 11.07 17.06 9.88
N LYS A 70 10.93 18.39 9.78
CA LYS A 70 9.63 19.07 9.80
C LYS A 70 8.77 18.67 8.62
N ASP A 71 9.32 18.65 7.41
CA ASP A 71 8.61 18.25 6.20
C ASP A 71 8.12 16.79 6.30
N ALA A 72 8.98 15.88 6.75
CA ALA A 72 8.67 14.46 6.93
C ALA A 72 7.55 14.22 7.96
N VAL A 73 7.60 14.89 9.11
CA VAL A 73 6.55 14.79 10.13
C VAL A 73 5.23 15.34 9.60
N ASN A 74 5.23 16.54 9.03
CA ASN A 74 4.00 17.25 8.69
C ASN A 74 3.30 16.69 7.45
N ALA A 75 4.06 16.39 6.40
CA ALA A 75 3.48 15.97 5.13
C ALA A 75 3.26 14.44 5.05
N PHE A 76 4.09 13.65 5.73
CA PHE A 76 4.14 12.20 5.54
C PHE A 76 3.91 11.37 6.82
N ASP A 77 3.62 12.02 7.95
CA ASP A 77 3.39 11.37 9.24
C ASP A 77 4.56 10.47 9.67
N VAL A 78 5.78 10.90 9.34
CA VAL A 78 6.99 10.14 9.62
C VAL A 78 7.47 10.42 11.04
N THR A 79 7.70 9.36 11.80
CA THR A 79 8.40 9.43 13.10
C THR A 79 9.89 9.12 12.93
N PHE A 80 10.70 9.49 13.93
CA PHE A 80 12.15 9.34 13.89
C PHE A 80 12.64 8.70 15.17
N GLU A 81 13.59 7.78 15.05
CA GLU A 81 14.24 7.13 16.19
C GLU A 81 15.70 6.82 15.87
N ASN A 82 16.54 6.84 16.88
CA ASN A 82 17.92 6.41 16.78
C ASN A 82 18.06 5.02 17.41
N LEU A 83 18.79 4.13 16.75
CA LEU A 83 19.09 2.79 17.26
C LEU A 83 20.58 2.50 17.08
N ASN A 84 21.13 1.69 17.97
CA ASN A 84 22.48 1.18 17.84
C ASN A 84 22.52 0.03 16.82
N PHE A 85 22.91 0.32 15.57
CA PHE A 85 22.99 -0.69 14.52
C PHE A 85 24.20 -1.63 14.67
N ASP A 86 25.16 -1.33 15.56
CA ASP A 86 26.19 -2.30 15.93
C ASP A 86 25.58 -3.51 16.67
N ASP A 87 24.46 -3.32 17.37
CA ASP A 87 23.56 -4.40 17.78
C ASP A 87 22.44 -4.57 16.73
N GLY A 88 22.82 -5.05 15.55
CA GLY A 88 21.89 -5.36 14.45
C GLY A 88 20.70 -6.21 14.88
N PRO A 89 20.91 -7.35 15.58
CA PRO A 89 19.81 -8.18 16.09
C PRO A 89 18.90 -7.45 17.08
N GLY A 90 19.43 -6.59 17.95
CA GLY A 90 18.64 -5.73 18.84
C GLY A 90 17.80 -4.72 18.07
N SER A 91 18.41 -4.03 17.12
CA SER A 91 17.74 -3.04 16.27
C SER A 91 16.60 -3.67 15.46
N VAL A 92 16.82 -4.86 14.87
CA VAL A 92 15.78 -5.62 14.17
C VAL A 92 14.62 -5.98 15.09
N ARG A 93 14.90 -6.38 16.35
CA ARG A 93 13.84 -6.71 17.32
C ARG A 93 12.99 -5.47 17.64
N GLU A 94 13.60 -4.32 17.89
CA GLU A 94 12.86 -3.09 18.17
C GLU A 94 12.02 -2.63 16.98
N ILE A 95 12.60 -2.66 15.77
CA ILE A 95 11.86 -2.31 14.54
C ILE A 95 10.65 -3.23 14.35
N ASN A 96 10.83 -4.56 14.45
CA ASN A 96 9.75 -5.51 14.29
C ASN A 96 8.66 -5.35 15.37
N LYS A 97 9.05 -5.07 16.61
CA LYS A 97 8.11 -4.80 17.71
C LYS A 97 7.30 -3.53 17.47
N TRP A 98 7.94 -2.46 16.99
CA TRP A 98 7.25 -1.24 16.62
C TRP A 98 6.27 -1.50 15.47
N VAL A 99 6.70 -2.16 14.38
CA VAL A 99 5.82 -2.51 13.25
C VAL A 99 4.63 -3.36 13.71
N ALA A 100 4.86 -4.35 14.58
CA ALA A 100 3.78 -5.17 15.13
C ALA A 100 2.75 -4.32 15.87
N THR A 101 3.21 -3.37 16.70
CA THR A 101 2.31 -2.47 17.44
C THR A 101 1.46 -1.62 16.50
N GLU A 102 2.09 -0.97 15.52
CA GLU A 102 1.41 -0.08 14.57
C GLU A 102 0.42 -0.81 13.65
N THR A 103 0.71 -2.08 13.37
CA THR A 103 -0.12 -2.94 12.52
C THR A 103 -1.08 -3.83 13.31
N SER A 104 -1.29 -3.56 14.61
CA SER A 104 -2.18 -4.36 15.47
C SER A 104 -1.85 -5.85 15.43
N ASP A 105 -0.56 -6.18 15.52
CA ASP A 105 0.03 -7.52 15.47
C ASP A 105 -0.16 -8.29 14.14
N HIS A 106 -0.64 -7.64 13.08
CA HIS A 106 -0.78 -8.28 11.77
C HIS A 106 0.56 -8.45 11.03
N ILE A 107 1.55 -7.59 11.29
CA ILE A 107 2.91 -7.70 10.72
C ILE A 107 3.92 -7.80 11.87
N LYS A 108 4.32 -9.02 12.22
CA LYS A 108 5.22 -9.27 13.38
C LYS A 108 6.70 -9.38 13.02
N LYS A 109 7.01 -9.71 11.78
CA LYS A 109 8.37 -9.94 11.32
C LYS A 109 8.55 -9.33 9.93
N LEU A 110 8.80 -8.03 9.91
CA LEU A 110 9.11 -7.29 8.70
C LEU A 110 10.56 -7.52 8.28
N LEU A 111 11.50 -7.42 9.22
CA LEU A 111 12.92 -7.60 8.99
C LEU A 111 13.41 -8.96 9.51
N SER A 112 14.33 -9.58 8.76
CA SER A 112 15.11 -10.72 9.23
C SER A 112 16.22 -10.27 10.17
N SER A 113 16.73 -11.18 11.01
CA SER A 113 17.73 -10.87 12.04
C SER A 113 19.05 -10.34 11.50
N ASP A 114 19.32 -10.57 10.22
CA ASP A 114 20.50 -10.17 9.45
C ASP A 114 20.24 -8.97 8.52
N SER A 115 19.06 -8.33 8.61
CA SER A 115 18.71 -7.18 7.75
C SER A 115 19.46 -5.89 8.09
N ILE A 116 20.06 -5.80 9.29
CA ILE A 116 20.78 -4.61 9.77
C ILE A 116 22.14 -5.06 10.31
N ASP A 117 23.18 -4.33 9.91
CA ASP A 117 24.56 -4.53 10.34
C ASP A 117 25.22 -3.19 10.74
N SER A 118 26.47 -3.25 11.20
CA SER A 118 27.24 -2.07 11.60
C SER A 118 27.55 -1.09 10.45
N ASN A 119 27.37 -1.51 9.18
CA ASN A 119 27.54 -0.63 8.02
C ASN A 119 26.26 0.14 7.68
N SER A 120 25.14 -0.25 8.29
CA SER A 120 23.86 0.43 8.11
C SER A 120 23.92 1.83 8.74
N SER A 121 23.37 2.83 8.04
CA SER A 121 23.32 4.22 8.55
C SER A 121 21.90 4.73 8.73
N LEU A 122 20.98 4.26 7.89
CA LEU A 122 19.60 4.72 7.79
C LEU A 122 18.71 3.55 7.37
N VAL A 123 17.58 3.37 8.05
CA VAL A 123 16.54 2.40 7.66
C VAL A 123 15.19 3.12 7.59
N LEU A 124 14.51 2.97 6.45
CA LEU A 124 13.19 3.57 6.20
C LEU A 124 12.12 2.48 6.29
N ILE A 125 11.24 2.55 7.30
CA ILE A 125 10.23 1.52 7.56
C ILE A 125 8.83 2.08 7.34
N SER A 126 8.12 1.54 6.35
CA SER A 126 6.70 1.81 6.13
C SER A 126 5.91 0.53 6.34
N ALA A 127 4.88 0.60 7.17
CA ALA A 127 3.94 -0.48 7.40
C ALA A 127 2.52 0.07 7.26
N MET A 128 1.67 -0.64 6.53
CA MET A 128 0.29 -0.26 6.29
C MET A 128 -0.62 -1.40 6.73
N TYR A 129 -1.65 -1.04 7.50
CA TYR A 129 -2.75 -1.92 7.85
C TYR A 129 -4.06 -1.27 7.42
N LEU A 130 -4.82 -1.99 6.58
CA LEU A 130 -6.11 -1.58 6.07
C LEU A 130 -7.15 -2.60 6.50
N LYS A 131 -8.20 -2.15 7.18
CA LYS A 131 -9.39 -2.95 7.49
C LYS A 131 -10.63 -2.10 7.32
N GLY A 132 -11.44 -2.42 6.34
CA GLY A 132 -12.75 -1.79 6.15
C GLY A 132 -13.88 -2.80 6.31
N LEU A 133 -15.05 -2.30 6.68
CA LEU A 133 -16.29 -3.08 6.60
C LEU A 133 -16.93 -2.84 5.24
N TRP A 134 -17.32 -3.89 4.53
CA TRP A 134 -18.07 -3.72 3.29
C TRP A 134 -19.40 -3.01 3.57
N ASN A 135 -19.80 -2.11 2.67
CA ASN A 135 -21.12 -1.47 2.74
C ASN A 135 -22.24 -2.53 2.68
N SER A 136 -22.07 -3.50 1.79
CA SER A 136 -22.87 -4.73 1.76
C SER A 136 -21.97 -5.92 2.13
N GLN A 137 -22.16 -6.49 3.31
CA GLN A 137 -21.29 -7.56 3.83
C GLN A 137 -21.67 -8.94 3.30
N PHE A 138 -20.67 -9.81 3.19
CA PHE A 138 -20.90 -11.23 2.91
C PHE A 138 -21.47 -11.94 4.14
N SER A 139 -22.42 -12.85 3.91
CA SER A 139 -22.89 -13.74 4.97
C SER A 139 -21.86 -14.83 5.21
N SER A 140 -21.37 -14.95 6.45
CA SER A 140 -20.43 -16.02 6.83
C SER A 140 -21.01 -17.43 6.60
N LYS A 141 -22.33 -17.57 6.65
CA LYS A 141 -23.05 -18.84 6.36
C LYS A 141 -22.93 -19.29 4.90
N LEU A 142 -22.62 -18.37 3.99
CA LEU A 142 -22.44 -18.65 2.57
C LEU A 142 -20.96 -18.85 2.20
N THR A 143 -20.05 -18.68 3.16
CA THR A 143 -18.63 -18.99 2.95
C THR A 143 -18.46 -20.51 2.92
N LYS A 144 -17.90 -21.03 1.82
CA LYS A 144 -17.70 -22.46 1.60
C LYS A 144 -16.29 -22.71 1.10
N VAL A 145 -15.74 -23.86 1.46
CA VAL A 145 -14.46 -24.32 0.87
C VAL A 145 -14.69 -24.57 -0.62
N GLN A 146 -13.92 -23.92 -1.48
CA GLN A 146 -13.97 -24.04 -2.94
C GLN A 146 -12.55 -24.13 -3.52
N PRO A 147 -12.38 -24.79 -4.69
CA PRO A 147 -11.10 -24.81 -5.39
C PRO A 147 -10.68 -23.43 -5.89
N PHE A 148 -9.41 -23.08 -5.70
CA PHE A 148 -8.75 -21.90 -6.25
C PHE A 148 -7.57 -22.34 -7.13
N TYR A 149 -7.57 -21.87 -8.37
CA TYR A 149 -6.58 -22.21 -9.38
C TYR A 149 -5.42 -21.22 -9.32
N VAL A 150 -4.34 -21.61 -8.65
CA VAL A 150 -3.14 -20.77 -8.53
C VAL A 150 -2.47 -20.61 -9.89
N ASP A 151 -2.42 -21.71 -10.65
CA ASP A 151 -1.96 -21.79 -12.04
C ASP A 151 -2.62 -23.01 -12.71
N LYS A 152 -2.18 -23.39 -13.93
CA LYS A 152 -2.74 -24.54 -14.66
C LYS A 152 -2.50 -25.90 -14.01
N GLN A 153 -1.53 -26.00 -13.11
CA GLN A 153 -1.06 -27.26 -12.50
C GLN A 153 -1.40 -27.34 -11.01
N LYS A 154 -1.54 -26.19 -10.34
CA LYS A 154 -1.74 -26.09 -8.90
C LYS A 154 -3.13 -25.56 -8.57
N THR A 155 -3.89 -26.39 -7.87
CA THR A 155 -5.17 -26.03 -7.25
C THR A 155 -5.06 -26.19 -5.74
N ILE A 156 -5.63 -25.24 -5.00
CA ILE A 156 -5.72 -25.28 -3.54
C ILE A 156 -7.17 -25.02 -3.14
N ASP A 157 -7.60 -25.58 -2.02
CA ASP A 157 -8.94 -25.31 -1.47
C ASP A 157 -8.88 -24.10 -0.52
N ILE A 158 -9.76 -23.13 -0.72
CA ILE A 158 -9.84 -21.91 0.11
C ILE A 158 -11.28 -21.67 0.60
N PRO A 159 -11.47 -21.04 1.78
CA PRO A 159 -12.77 -20.53 2.18
C PRO A 159 -13.16 -19.36 1.26
N MET A 160 -14.09 -19.62 0.35
CA MET A 160 -14.58 -18.64 -0.62
C MET A 160 -15.87 -18.00 -0.13
N MET A 161 -15.88 -16.66 -0.06
CA MET A 161 -17.10 -15.89 0.25
C MET A 161 -17.96 -15.78 -1.00
N SER A 162 -19.29 -15.77 -0.85
CA SER A 162 -20.19 -15.60 -1.99
C SER A 162 -21.41 -14.75 -1.65
N LYS A 163 -21.89 -13.97 -2.61
CA LYS A 163 -23.19 -13.29 -2.58
C LYS A 163 -23.61 -12.81 -3.97
N GLU A 164 -24.91 -12.70 -4.18
CA GLU A 164 -25.50 -11.98 -5.30
C GLU A 164 -25.88 -10.59 -4.81
N ASP A 165 -25.45 -9.55 -5.50
CA ASP A 165 -25.78 -8.17 -5.16
C ASP A 165 -25.49 -7.25 -6.35
N THR A 166 -25.83 -5.97 -6.24
CA THR A 166 -25.56 -4.95 -7.28
C THR A 166 -24.23 -4.26 -7.03
N PHE A 167 -23.34 -4.27 -8.02
CA PHE A 167 -22.03 -3.62 -7.99
C PHE A 167 -21.78 -2.83 -9.27
N GLN A 168 -20.79 -1.94 -9.21
CA GLN A 168 -20.13 -1.46 -10.42
C GLN A 168 -19.27 -2.60 -10.98
N TYR A 169 -19.61 -3.05 -12.18
CA TYR A 169 -18.95 -4.16 -12.84
C TYR A 169 -18.74 -3.89 -14.32
N GLY A 170 -17.64 -4.38 -14.88
CA GLY A 170 -17.32 -4.25 -16.30
C GLY A 170 -16.38 -5.33 -16.79
N VAL A 171 -16.38 -5.57 -18.10
CA VAL A 171 -15.43 -6.47 -18.77
C VAL A 171 -14.59 -5.65 -19.72
N SER A 172 -13.28 -5.63 -19.48
CA SER A 172 -12.33 -4.93 -20.34
C SER A 172 -11.63 -5.92 -21.27
N ASN A 173 -11.97 -5.85 -22.56
CA ASN A 173 -11.27 -6.62 -23.59
C ASN A 173 -9.83 -6.16 -23.79
N ASN A 174 -9.58 -4.85 -23.61
CA ASN A 174 -8.25 -4.27 -23.76
C ASN A 174 -7.33 -4.67 -22.61
N LEU A 175 -7.83 -4.63 -21.37
CA LEU A 175 -7.09 -5.12 -20.21
C LEU A 175 -7.02 -6.66 -20.19
N GLU A 176 -7.99 -7.34 -20.82
CA GLU A 176 -8.26 -8.77 -20.72
C GLU A 176 -8.64 -9.21 -19.29
N ALA A 177 -9.45 -8.39 -18.62
CA ALA A 177 -9.88 -8.61 -17.25
C ALA A 177 -11.33 -8.15 -17.02
N GLN A 178 -11.98 -8.77 -16.05
CA GLN A 178 -13.20 -8.30 -15.42
C GLN A 178 -12.83 -7.34 -14.29
N ILE A 179 -13.64 -6.32 -14.09
CA ILE A 179 -13.45 -5.29 -13.07
C ILE A 179 -14.70 -5.24 -12.21
N LEU A 180 -14.52 -5.26 -10.89
CA LEU A 180 -15.59 -5.17 -9.90
C LEU A 180 -15.19 -4.14 -8.84
N GLU A 181 -16.06 -3.20 -8.54
CA GLU A 181 -15.86 -2.26 -7.42
C GLU A 181 -16.79 -2.60 -6.25
N MET A 182 -16.22 -2.63 -5.06
CA MET A 182 -16.93 -2.89 -3.82
C MET A 182 -16.67 -1.77 -2.81
N ASN A 183 -17.74 -1.07 -2.42
CA ASN A 183 -17.63 0.05 -1.49
C ASN A 183 -17.49 -0.44 -0.04
N TYR A 184 -16.67 0.27 0.73
CA TYR A 184 -16.67 0.18 2.18
C TYR A 184 -17.83 0.99 2.76
N GLN A 185 -18.21 0.66 3.98
CA GLN A 185 -19.19 1.40 4.74
C GLN A 185 -18.74 2.87 4.92
N GLY A 186 -19.68 3.80 4.86
CA GLY A 186 -19.43 5.21 5.18
C GLY A 186 -19.02 6.10 4.01
N GLU A 187 -18.63 5.55 2.85
CA GLU A 187 -18.08 6.28 1.69
C GLU A 187 -16.86 7.18 2.09
N PRO A 188 -15.97 7.61 1.18
CA PRO A 188 -15.89 7.38 -0.26
C PRO A 188 -14.92 6.25 -0.66
N ALA A 189 -14.50 5.39 0.27
CA ALA A 189 -13.51 4.36 -0.02
C ALA A 189 -14.13 3.11 -0.66
N ASN A 190 -13.50 2.60 -1.72
CA ASN A 190 -13.88 1.35 -2.37
C ASN A 190 -12.65 0.45 -2.63
N MET A 191 -12.89 -0.81 -2.93
CA MET A 191 -11.88 -1.76 -3.40
C MET A 191 -12.23 -2.19 -4.82
N VAL A 192 -11.25 -2.07 -5.71
CA VAL A 192 -11.35 -2.53 -7.10
C VAL A 192 -10.69 -3.90 -7.23
N PHE A 193 -11.44 -4.87 -7.73
CA PHE A 193 -10.94 -6.19 -8.10
C PHE A 193 -10.76 -6.27 -9.60
N GLY A 194 -9.56 -6.62 -10.06
CA GLY A 194 -9.27 -6.97 -11.44
C GLY A 194 -9.06 -8.47 -11.57
N LEU A 195 -9.98 -9.18 -12.20
CA LEU A 195 -9.88 -10.62 -12.44
C LEU A 195 -9.50 -10.87 -13.90
N PRO A 196 -8.27 -11.35 -14.19
CA PRO A 196 -7.88 -11.70 -15.56
C PRO A 196 -8.81 -12.75 -16.16
N ASN A 197 -9.14 -12.62 -17.45
CA ASN A 197 -10.03 -13.55 -18.14
C ASN A 197 -9.44 -14.97 -18.28
N LYS A 198 -8.11 -15.10 -18.13
CA LYS A 198 -7.36 -16.36 -18.24
C LYS A 198 -6.68 -16.65 -16.91
N THR A 199 -6.60 -17.92 -16.49
CA THR A 199 -5.94 -18.34 -15.24
C THR A 199 -4.49 -17.86 -15.13
N GLU A 200 -3.73 -17.84 -16.24
CA GLU A 200 -2.34 -17.34 -16.29
C GLU A 200 -2.25 -15.89 -16.80
N GLY A 201 -3.37 -15.15 -16.79
CA GLY A 201 -3.47 -13.80 -17.34
C GLY A 201 -2.93 -12.69 -16.44
N LEU A 202 -2.70 -12.97 -15.14
CA LEU A 202 -2.33 -11.95 -14.15
C LEU A 202 -1.09 -11.15 -14.56
N ASN A 203 -0.02 -11.82 -15.00
CA ASN A 203 1.22 -11.14 -15.41
C ASN A 203 1.01 -10.23 -16.62
N ALA A 204 0.14 -10.61 -17.58
CA ALA A 204 -0.15 -9.79 -18.74
C ALA A 204 -0.94 -8.54 -18.35
N VAL A 205 -1.94 -8.67 -17.46
CA VAL A 205 -2.70 -7.55 -16.90
C VAL A 205 -1.77 -6.62 -16.13
N LEU A 206 -0.96 -7.14 -15.21
CA LEU A 206 -0.01 -6.36 -14.42
C LEU A 206 1.00 -5.62 -15.30
N LYS A 207 1.48 -6.25 -16.38
CA LYS A 207 2.39 -5.59 -17.33
C LYS A 207 1.71 -4.41 -18.02
N LYS A 208 0.48 -4.55 -18.52
CA LYS A 208 -0.26 -3.43 -19.13
C LYS A 208 -0.40 -2.26 -18.16
N LEU A 209 -0.77 -2.54 -16.90
CA LEU A 209 -0.88 -1.50 -15.86
C LEU A 209 0.47 -0.83 -15.57
N ALA A 210 1.56 -1.60 -15.50
CA ALA A 210 2.91 -1.07 -15.30
C ALA A 210 3.38 -0.20 -16.48
N ASP A 211 2.98 -0.54 -17.69
CA ASP A 211 3.27 0.21 -18.92
C ASP A 211 2.38 1.47 -19.07
N GLY A 212 1.59 1.81 -18.04
CA GLY A 212 0.80 3.05 -17.97
C GLY A 212 -0.62 2.94 -18.53
N TYR A 213 -1.16 1.72 -18.66
CA TYR A 213 -2.57 1.54 -19.02
C TYR A 213 -3.49 2.25 -18.03
N ASP A 214 -4.43 3.05 -18.56
CA ASP A 214 -5.33 3.88 -17.76
C ASP A 214 -6.48 3.04 -17.18
N LEU A 215 -6.26 2.51 -15.97
CA LEU A 215 -7.27 1.78 -15.21
C LEU A 215 -8.49 2.64 -14.88
N MET A 216 -8.32 3.96 -14.67
CA MET A 216 -9.44 4.85 -14.32
C MET A 216 -10.45 4.91 -15.46
N SER A 217 -9.96 4.98 -16.71
CA SER A 217 -10.82 4.93 -17.89
C SER A 217 -11.63 3.63 -18.01
N GLU A 218 -11.19 2.53 -17.41
CA GLU A 218 -11.95 1.28 -17.37
C GLU A 218 -12.99 1.27 -16.25
N LEU A 219 -12.70 1.91 -15.11
CA LEU A 219 -13.66 2.08 -14.03
C LEU A 219 -14.85 2.94 -14.48
N ASP A 220 -14.60 3.99 -15.26
CA ASP A 220 -15.65 4.85 -15.84
C ASP A 220 -16.58 4.10 -16.83
N LYS A 221 -16.14 2.95 -17.35
CA LYS A 221 -16.93 2.10 -18.25
C LYS A 221 -17.74 1.04 -17.50
N THR A 222 -17.53 0.86 -16.20
CA THR A 222 -18.31 -0.07 -15.40
C THR A 222 -19.76 0.39 -15.31
N ILE A 223 -20.68 -0.56 -15.17
CA ILE A 223 -22.11 -0.30 -15.02
C ILE A 223 -22.61 -0.92 -13.73
N SER A 224 -23.63 -0.29 -13.16
CA SER A 224 -24.32 -0.82 -11.99
C SER A 224 -25.17 -1.99 -12.43
N THR A 225 -24.78 -3.21 -12.03
CA THR A 225 -25.48 -4.44 -12.42
C THR A 225 -25.42 -5.49 -11.33
N THR A 226 -26.43 -6.34 -11.27
CA THR A 226 -26.46 -7.49 -10.36
C THR A 226 -25.48 -8.54 -10.85
N VAL A 227 -24.58 -8.97 -9.97
CA VAL A 227 -23.60 -10.03 -10.23
C VAL A 227 -23.51 -10.97 -9.04
N GLN A 228 -23.28 -12.25 -9.33
CA GLN A 228 -22.89 -13.24 -8.34
C GLN A 228 -21.38 -13.14 -8.15
N VAL A 229 -20.96 -12.65 -6.97
CA VAL A 229 -19.55 -12.64 -6.56
C VAL A 229 -19.28 -13.95 -5.83
N ALA A 230 -18.27 -14.69 -6.29
CA ALA A 230 -17.78 -15.93 -5.71
C ALA A 230 -16.34 -16.21 -6.20
#